data_AF-A0A1I7B055-F1
#
_entry.id   AF-A0A1I7B055-F1
#
_cell.length_a   1.000
_cell.length_b   1.000
_cell.length_c   1.000
_cell.angle_alpha   90.00
_cell.angle_beta   90.00
_cell.angle_gamma   90.00
#
_symmetry.space_group_name_H-M   'P 1'
#
loop_
_entity.id
_entity.type
_entity.pdbx_description
1 polymer ?
#
loop_
_entity_poly.entity_id
_entity_poly.type
_entity_poly.pdbx_seq_one_letter_code
_entity_poly.pdbx_strand_id
1 'polypeptide(L)'
;MANSPTVKDSMKLMSKSYRAVMKDTNIDSFKKDLSSFKQSAQEAQHTSVVGNDKATFDSGMKQLLDEVNVVEATAEQKGLVPAQQEAKKLRDIMGQFHTKLGV
;
A
#
# COMPACT_ATOMS: atom_id res chain seq x y z
N MET A 1 22.90 10.61 13.66
CA MET A 1 21.50 10.44 14.10
C MET A 1 20.80 9.71 12.97
N ALA A 2 20.10 8.62 13.26
CA ALA A 2 19.56 7.72 12.23
C ALA A 2 18.56 8.47 11.33
N ASN A 3 18.77 8.42 10.01
CA ASN A 3 17.82 8.92 9.01
C ASN A 3 16.59 8.01 9.03
N SER A 4 15.64 8.28 9.93
CA SER A 4 14.33 7.63 9.90
C SER A 4 13.66 7.91 8.55
N PRO A 5 13.11 6.90 7.85
CA PRO A 5 12.45 7.11 6.57
C PRO A 5 11.36 8.17 6.67
N THR A 6 11.34 9.12 5.74
CA THR A 6 10.24 10.09 5.67
C THR A 6 8.98 9.43 5.11
N VAL A 7 7.80 10.02 5.34
CA VAL A 7 6.55 9.58 4.69
C VAL A 7 6.74 9.47 3.17
N LYS A 8 7.48 10.40 2.56
CA LYS A 8 7.79 10.41 1.13
C LYS A 8 8.63 9.19 0.70
N ASP A 9 9.58 8.76 1.52
CA ASP A 9 10.40 7.59 1.24
C ASP A 9 9.55 6.31 1.30
N SER A 10 8.73 6.17 2.34
CA SER A 10 7.79 5.05 2.48
C SER A 10 6.77 5.02 1.33
N MET A 11 6.25 6.17 0.91
CA MET A 11 5.33 6.28 -0.24
C MET A 11 6.02 5.89 -1.57
N LYS A 12 7.30 6.25 -1.75
CA LYS A 12 8.09 5.84 -2.91
C LYS A 12 8.31 4.33 -2.94
N LEU A 13 8.65 3.74 -1.80
CA LEU A 13 8.77 2.29 -1.66
C LEU A 13 7.44 1.59 -1.93
N MET A 14 6.35 2.10 -1.36
CA MET A 14 4.99 1.59 -1.59
C MET A 14 4.63 1.61 -3.08
N SER A 15 4.90 2.70 -3.79
CA SER A 15 4.70 2.80 -5.24
C SER A 15 5.56 1.82 -6.04
N LYS A 16 6.79 1.53 -5.58
CA LYS A 16 7.67 0.53 -6.20
C LYS A 16 7.13 -0.88 -5.99
N SER A 17 6.79 -1.24 -4.75
CA SER A 17 6.23 -2.54 -4.40
C SER A 17 4.92 -2.82 -5.13
N TYR A 18 4.04 -1.81 -5.25
CA TYR A 18 2.81 -1.93 -6.02
C TYR A 18 3.06 -2.29 -7.50
N ARG A 19 4.04 -1.64 -8.15
CA ARG A 19 4.40 -1.97 -9.53
C ARG A 19 4.94 -3.40 -9.66
N ALA A 20 5.58 -3.93 -8.63
CA ALA A 20 6.12 -5.28 -8.61
C ALA A 20 4.98 -6.31 -8.48
N VAL A 21 4.07 -6.12 -7.51
CA VAL A 21 2.81 -6.89 -7.35
C VAL A 21 2.05 -7.05 -8.67
N MET A 22 1.93 -5.96 -9.43
CA MET A 22 1.19 -5.96 -10.70
C MET A 22 1.96 -6.63 -11.87
N LYS A 23 3.26 -6.88 -11.71
CA LYS A 23 4.12 -7.53 -12.71
C LYS A 23 4.44 -8.97 -12.37
N ASP A 24 4.14 -9.41 -11.15
CA ASP A 24 4.40 -10.77 -10.72
C ASP A 24 3.66 -11.79 -11.57
N THR A 25 4.35 -12.89 -11.86
CA THR A 25 3.84 -14.00 -12.67
C THR A 25 3.61 -15.26 -11.85
N ASN A 26 3.97 -15.25 -10.57
CA ASN A 26 3.81 -16.36 -9.65
C ASN A 26 3.33 -15.86 -8.27
N ILE A 27 2.63 -16.73 -7.55
CA ILE A 27 1.96 -16.38 -6.30
C ILE A 27 2.93 -16.06 -5.16
N ASP A 28 4.11 -16.67 -5.14
CA ASP A 28 5.09 -16.47 -4.07
C ASP A 28 5.75 -15.08 -4.17
N SER A 29 6.12 -14.66 -5.38
CA SER A 29 6.65 -13.31 -5.65
C SER A 29 5.57 -12.26 -5.36
N PHE A 30 4.34 -12.52 -5.81
CA PHE A 30 3.19 -11.67 -5.49
C PHE A 30 2.99 -11.46 -3.99
N LYS A 31 2.99 -12.53 -3.20
CA LYS A 31 2.82 -12.44 -1.74
C LYS A 31 3.99 -11.68 -1.09
N LYS A 32 5.21 -11.91 -1.55
CA LYS A 32 6.41 -11.20 -1.06
C LYS A 32 6.35 -9.70 -1.36
N ASP A 33 5.98 -9.32 -2.57
CA ASP A 33 5.92 -7.92 -2.98
C ASP A 33 4.70 -7.21 -2.37
N LEU A 34 3.59 -7.93 -2.15
CA LEU A 34 2.44 -7.43 -1.40
C LEU A 34 2.79 -7.21 0.08
N SER A 35 3.56 -8.12 0.69
CA SER A 35 4.07 -7.94 2.06
C SER A 35 5.00 -6.73 2.14
N SER A 36 5.87 -6.53 1.14
CA SER A 36 6.73 -5.34 1.04
C SER A 36 5.92 -4.04 0.89
N PHE A 37 4.82 -4.09 0.13
CA PHE A 37 3.86 -2.99 0.03
C PHE A 37 3.22 -2.70 1.40
N LYS A 38 2.73 -3.74 2.10
CA LYS A 38 2.10 -3.63 3.43
C LYS A 38 3.03 -2.99 4.45
N GLN A 39 4.29 -3.45 4.50
CA GLN A 39 5.29 -2.88 5.40
C GLN A 39 5.53 -1.40 5.10
N SER A 40 5.70 -1.04 3.82
CA SER A 40 5.89 0.36 3.41
C SER A 40 4.69 1.23 3.79
N ALA A 41 3.47 0.69 3.67
CA ALA A 41 2.25 1.37 4.09
C ALA A 41 2.19 1.55 5.62
N GLN A 42 2.53 0.52 6.40
CA GLN A 42 2.61 0.64 7.87
C GLN A 42 3.65 1.67 8.29
N GLU A 43 4.85 1.63 7.69
CA GLU A 43 5.89 2.64 7.93
C GLU A 43 5.37 4.05 7.62
N ALA A 44 4.71 4.26 6.48
CA ALA A 44 4.13 5.55 6.14
C ALA A 44 3.07 6.01 7.16
N GLN A 45 2.22 5.11 7.63
CA GLN A 45 1.23 5.38 8.67
C GLN A 45 1.88 5.80 10.00
N HIS A 46 2.94 5.09 10.42
CA HIS A 46 3.68 5.36 11.65
C HIS A 46 4.47 6.67 11.59
N THR A 47 5.02 7.02 10.43
CA THR A 47 5.77 8.28 10.27
C THR A 47 4.86 9.52 10.34
N SER A 48 3.53 9.35 10.23
CA SER A 48 2.45 10.34 10.47
C SER A 48 2.69 11.75 9.91
N VAL A 49 1.83 12.20 9.00
CA VAL A 49 1.80 13.63 8.62
C VAL A 49 1.33 14.49 9.79
N VAL A 50 2.00 15.63 10.02
CA VAL A 50 1.65 16.59 11.07
C VAL A 50 0.63 17.59 10.51
N GLY A 51 -0.38 17.96 11.31
CA GLY A 51 -1.34 19.03 10.96
C GLY A 51 -2.74 18.53 10.58
N ASN A 52 -3.51 19.38 9.93
CA ASN A 52 -4.94 19.17 9.61
C ASN A 52 -5.18 17.93 8.72
N ASP A 53 -4.17 17.51 7.98
CA ASP A 53 -4.25 16.40 7.03
C ASP A 53 -4.06 15.02 7.69
N LYS A 54 -3.66 14.97 8.96
CA LYS A 54 -3.38 13.73 9.68
C LYS A 54 -4.57 12.77 9.68
N ALA A 55 -5.77 13.27 9.96
CA ALA A 55 -6.97 12.42 10.04
C ALA A 55 -7.31 11.80 8.67
N THR A 56 -7.21 12.60 7.60
CA THR A 56 -7.44 12.14 6.22
C THR A 56 -6.39 11.11 5.80
N PHE A 57 -5.13 11.36 6.13
CA PHE A 57 -4.02 10.44 5.87
C PHE A 57 -4.19 9.13 6.62
N ASP A 58 -4.42 9.16 7.94
CA ASP A 58 -4.57 7.96 8.77
C ASP A 58 -5.77 7.11 8.31
N SER A 59 -6.89 7.77 7.99
CA SER A 59 -8.06 7.09 7.42
C SER A 59 -7.73 6.43 6.09
N GLY A 60 -6.92 7.07 5.25
CA GLY A 60 -6.51 6.51 3.97
C GLY A 60 -5.55 5.35 4.10
N MET A 61 -4.59 5.44 5.01
CA MET A 61 -3.67 4.35 5.31
C MET A 61 -4.39 3.16 5.91
N LYS A 62 -5.38 3.39 6.80
CA LYS A 62 -6.24 2.32 7.31
C LYS A 62 -7.00 1.63 6.19
N GLN A 63 -7.69 2.39 5.33
CA GLN A 63 -8.43 1.82 4.21
C GLN A 63 -7.51 1.05 3.24
N LEU A 64 -6.30 1.56 2.99
CA LEU A 64 -5.32 0.90 2.15
C LEU A 64 -4.84 -0.43 2.76
N LEU A 65 -4.57 -0.47 4.07
CA LEU A 65 -4.16 -1.68 4.77
C LEU A 65 -5.28 -2.71 4.88
N ASP A 66 -6.52 -2.26 5.06
CA ASP A 66 -7.70 -3.13 5.04
C ASP A 66 -7.83 -3.82 3.67
N GLU A 67 -7.67 -3.07 2.57
CA GLU A 67 -7.68 -3.63 1.21
C GLU A 67 -6.50 -4.60 0.98
N VAL A 68 -5.30 -4.31 1.50
CA VAL A 68 -4.17 -5.26 1.44
C VAL A 68 -4.53 -6.60 2.07
N ASN A 69 -5.23 -6.61 3.21
CA ASN A 69 -5.67 -7.86 3.84
C ASN A 69 -6.67 -8.62 2.95
N VAL A 70 -7.54 -7.91 2.20
CA VAL A 70 -8.45 -8.53 1.23
C VAL A 70 -7.68 -9.14 0.06
N VAL A 71 -6.64 -8.46 -0.44
CA VAL A 71 -5.76 -8.97 -1.48
C VAL A 71 -5.00 -10.21 -1.00
N GLU A 72 -4.47 -10.22 0.22
CA GLU A 72 -3.81 -11.37 0.85
C GLU A 72 -4.76 -12.57 0.94
N ALA A 73 -5.96 -12.36 1.49
CA ALA A 73 -6.97 -13.41 1.57
C ALA A 73 -7.38 -13.94 0.19
N THR A 74 -7.50 -13.05 -0.80
CA THR A 74 -7.81 -13.43 -2.19
C THR A 74 -6.68 -14.25 -2.81
N ALA A 75 -5.42 -13.90 -2.54
CA ALA A 75 -4.26 -14.64 -3.00
C ALA A 75 -4.19 -16.06 -2.42
N GLU A 76 -4.57 -16.21 -1.15
CA GLU A 76 -4.64 -17.51 -0.47
C GLU A 76 -5.79 -18.38 -0.98
N GLN A 77 -6.97 -17.79 -1.18
CA GLN A 77 -8.18 -18.55 -1.52
C GLN A 77 -8.37 -18.79 -3.01
N LYS A 78 -7.98 -17.82 -3.85
CA LYS A 78 -8.31 -17.77 -5.28
C LYS A 78 -7.09 -17.68 -6.19
N GLY A 79 -5.89 -17.51 -5.62
CA GLY A 79 -4.63 -17.47 -6.37
C GLY A 79 -4.33 -16.12 -7.02
N LEU A 80 -3.34 -16.12 -7.92
CA LEU A 80 -2.66 -14.91 -8.42
C LEU A 80 -3.57 -13.97 -9.19
N VAL A 81 -4.27 -14.47 -10.22
CA VAL A 81 -5.03 -13.62 -11.15
C VAL A 81 -6.15 -12.85 -10.42
N PRO A 82 -6.98 -13.49 -9.56
CA PRO A 82 -7.97 -12.77 -8.78
C PRO A 82 -7.35 -11.76 -7.81
N ALA A 83 -6.23 -12.11 -7.18
CA ALA A 83 -5.55 -11.19 -6.25
C ALA A 83 -4.96 -9.97 -6.96
N GLN A 84 -4.40 -10.13 -8.18
CA GLN A 84 -3.93 -9.02 -9.00
C GLN A 84 -5.07 -8.12 -9.48
N GLN A 85 -6.25 -8.68 -9.74
CA GLN A 85 -7.45 -7.88 -10.04
C GLN A 85 -7.87 -7.06 -8.83
N GLU A 86 -7.90 -7.66 -7.64
CA GLU A 86 -8.22 -6.98 -6.39
C GLU A 86 -7.18 -5.89 -6.06
N ALA A 87 -5.89 -6.19 -6.25
CA ALA A 87 -4.80 -5.25 -6.02
C ALA A 87 -4.92 -3.95 -6.85
N LYS A 88 -5.69 -3.91 -7.93
CA LYS A 88 -5.98 -2.67 -8.67
C LYS A 88 -6.64 -1.62 -7.77
N LYS A 89 -7.50 -2.02 -6.83
CA LYS A 89 -8.17 -1.12 -5.87
C LYS A 89 -7.19 -0.37 -4.99
N LEU A 90 -6.02 -0.94 -4.69
CA LEU A 90 -4.95 -0.25 -3.95
C LEU A 90 -4.55 1.06 -4.65
N ARG A 91 -4.49 1.06 -5.99
CA ARG A 91 -4.17 2.27 -6.77
C ARG A 91 -5.28 3.30 -6.70
N ASP A 92 -6.53 2.86 -6.75
CA ASP A 92 -7.68 3.76 -6.66
C ASP A 92 -7.74 4.44 -5.28
N ILE A 93 -7.51 3.67 -4.21
CA ILE A 93 -7.39 4.18 -2.84
C ILE A 93 -6.25 5.21 -2.75
N MET A 94 -5.04 4.85 -3.20
CA MET A 94 -3.89 5.77 -3.21
C MET A 94 -4.22 7.08 -3.96
N GLY A 95 -4.86 7.00 -5.14
CA GLY A 95 -5.25 8.17 -5.92
C GLY A 95 -6.32 9.04 -5.25
N GLN A 96 -7.32 8.42 -4.60
CA GLN A 96 -8.35 9.13 -3.85
C GLN A 96 -7.75 9.94 -2.69
N PHE A 97 -6.82 9.34 -1.94
CA PHE A 97 -6.20 10.02 -0.81
C PHE A 97 -5.16 11.06 -1.24
N HIS A 98 -4.39 10.85 -2.30
CA HIS A 98 -3.56 11.90 -2.89
C HIS A 98 -4.39 13.12 -3.31
N THR A 99 -5.53 12.88 -3.97
CA THR A 99 -6.46 13.96 -4.38
C THR A 99 -7.00 14.72 -3.17
N LYS A 100 -7.42 14.02 -2.10
CA LYS A 100 -7.94 14.66 -0.87
C LYS A 100 -6.87 15.45 -0.12
N LEU A 101 -5.62 15.03 -0.20
CA LEU A 101 -4.47 15.68 0.44
C LEU A 101 -3.82 16.77 -0.44
N GLY A 102 -4.26 16.92 -1.70
CA GLY A 102 -3.74 17.91 -2.63
C GLY A 102 -2.29 17.69 -3.08
N VAL A 103 -1.85 16.42 -3.14
CA VAL A 103 -0.47 16.02 -3.48
C VAL A 103 -0.33 15.34 -4.84
#